data_AF-A0A7C5LH13-F1
#
_entry.id   AF-A0A7C5LH13-F1
#
_cell.length_a   1.000
_cell.length_b   1.000
_cell.length_c   1.000
_cell.angle_alpha   90.00
_cell.angle_beta   90.00
_cell.angle_gamma   90.00
#
_symmetry.space_group_name_H-M   'P 1'
#
loop_
_entity.id
_entity.type
_entity.pdbx_description
1 polymer ?
#
loop_
_entity_poly.entity_id
_entity_poly.type
_entity_poly.pdbx_seq_one_letter_code
_entity_poly.pdbx_strand_id
1 'polypeptide(L)'
;MNKNQTKIAKLAIEADVNIIGETFIVKTDKDLIAKLGTLFGIVEVYNTDDNFSHKLLEIINDLKTEFYLPPYGIQISPQKRFEEALARANRRLFLAFNESIQPIDLRNINVTVGLLRKNEIYLSRIGQGKAFLFHRKKNWEMLILDILSDDSQNQKPNPEKLFSSILSGSLSEKDALLVCNEEFINYFSQKELAENIEQKIPEDFFRYLGNQIKEKSAKNNFYAIAIKLEPEEKPIEEFVKSSSTIKNATQHSIDKLLKTKNETEKYLTPSMASDWKKAIIISKNLIKKIGLFILTKTQTIIISSFNFLQQKLKQSKNNQVNDINKNQLSETNKQFTNDQFKMSSVLSQKNDTDLKATTTTTTSSIIKTDQQLINQEFFNKKNKKFIITINKLPTLINDWLNNQIIKFLSLKLSQKIILSLALILLFFFSQTVVWIGRAKELSSPQNSPTDKIVQEIQQLIDNAEAQNIFNDEAGALHSIKQAQELLEKLPKRWSNKNLRQELDEKITNTYRKLQKIITIDTPRELINLGEGDFVGLARTDDSLWSFNNNTKELISIKETGTIAKKLKLEIPEIKNLSTLDNHYLAILTQDNSFYRYNISKNQAVKTKPSKDYFTIKYPTPSPLLDPP
;
A
#
# COMPACT_ATOMS: atom_id res chain seq x y z
N MET A 1 20.97 10.13 21.12
CA MET A 1 20.32 8.95 20.50
C MET A 1 21.44 8.02 20.09
N ASN A 2 21.36 6.73 20.41
CA ASN A 2 22.17 5.76 19.67
C ASN A 2 21.68 5.74 18.23
N LYS A 3 22.58 5.43 17.31
CA LYS A 3 22.31 5.39 15.88
C LYS A 3 22.33 3.92 15.50
N ASN A 4 21.20 3.33 15.16
CA ASN A 4 21.19 1.90 14.87
C ASN A 4 21.78 1.68 13.46
N GLN A 5 22.61 0.64 13.33
CA GLN A 5 23.19 0.23 12.06
C GLN A 5 22.45 -1.02 11.59
N THR A 6 21.82 -0.93 10.42
CA THR A 6 21.25 -2.11 9.77
C THR A 6 22.38 -3.02 9.29
N LYS A 7 22.39 -4.26 9.77
CA LYS A 7 23.25 -5.34 9.30
C LYS A 7 22.55 -6.07 8.15
N ILE A 8 23.32 -6.54 7.17
CA ILE A 8 22.82 -7.33 6.05
C ILE A 8 23.88 -8.37 5.67
N ALA A 9 23.49 -9.64 5.68
CA ALA A 9 24.31 -10.77 5.24
C ALA A 9 23.60 -11.56 4.14
N LYS A 10 24.35 -12.41 3.44
CA LYS A 10 23.84 -13.34 2.43
C LYS A 10 24.39 -14.75 2.65
N LEU A 11 23.64 -15.74 2.20
CA LEU A 11 24.04 -17.13 2.08
C LEU A 11 23.85 -17.58 0.62
N ALA A 12 24.78 -18.39 0.14
CA ALA A 12 24.67 -19.20 -1.06
C ALA A 12 25.34 -20.53 -0.76
N ILE A 13 24.63 -21.63 -1.02
CA ILE A 13 25.16 -22.99 -1.01
C ILE A 13 24.65 -23.65 -2.29
N GLU A 14 25.58 -24.18 -3.08
CA GLU A 14 25.32 -24.83 -4.36
C GLU A 14 25.68 -26.31 -4.24
N ALA A 15 24.78 -27.17 -4.71
CA ALA A 15 24.86 -28.63 -4.62
C ALA A 15 24.21 -29.31 -5.84
N ASP A 16 23.15 -28.72 -6.42
CA ASP A 16 22.63 -29.07 -7.74
C ASP A 16 23.26 -28.16 -8.81
N VAL A 17 23.79 -28.78 -9.86
CA VAL A 17 24.45 -28.13 -11.01
C VAL A 17 23.42 -27.73 -12.08
N ASN A 18 22.21 -28.27 -12.03
CA ASN A 18 21.11 -27.95 -12.97
C ASN A 18 20.36 -26.65 -12.62
N ILE A 19 20.77 -25.99 -11.53
CA ILE A 19 20.20 -24.74 -11.02
C ILE A 19 21.30 -23.68 -11.02
N ILE A 20 21.14 -22.63 -11.83
CA ILE A 20 22.06 -21.49 -11.87
C ILE A 20 21.50 -20.40 -10.95
N GLY A 21 22.32 -19.87 -10.03
CA GLY A 21 21.85 -18.82 -9.12
C GLY A 21 22.95 -17.89 -8.60
N GLU A 22 22.53 -16.79 -8.00
CA GLU A 22 23.38 -15.79 -7.36
C GLU A 22 22.63 -15.12 -6.20
N THR A 23 23.24 -15.04 -5.02
CA THR A 23 22.86 -13.99 -4.04
C THR A 23 23.82 -12.82 -4.11
N PHE A 24 23.31 -11.59 -4.06
CA PHE A 24 24.15 -10.38 -4.10
C PHE A 24 23.74 -9.34 -3.07
N ILE A 25 24.76 -8.59 -2.62
CA ILE A 25 24.64 -7.35 -1.85
C ILE A 25 25.66 -6.42 -2.50
N VAL A 26 25.20 -5.33 -3.13
CA VAL A 26 26.07 -4.46 -3.94
C VAL A 26 26.99 -3.66 -3.03
N LYS A 27 28.30 -3.88 -3.18
CA LYS A 27 29.34 -3.09 -2.53
C LYS A 27 29.69 -1.91 -3.43
N THR A 28 29.50 -0.70 -2.93
CA THR A 28 29.79 0.56 -3.62
C THR A 28 30.24 1.62 -2.61
N ASP A 29 30.53 2.83 -3.06
CA ASP A 29 31.02 3.91 -2.20
C ASP A 29 30.08 4.19 -1.02
N LYS A 30 30.65 4.41 0.17
CA LYS A 30 29.90 4.75 1.39
C LYS A 30 28.98 5.95 1.18
N ASP A 31 29.43 6.89 0.35
CA ASP A 31 28.68 8.09 -0.07
C ASP A 31 27.45 7.78 -0.94
N LEU A 32 27.53 6.76 -1.81
CA LEU A 32 26.41 6.31 -2.63
C LEU A 32 25.42 5.49 -1.79
N ILE A 33 25.93 4.60 -0.93
CA ILE A 33 25.10 3.85 0.03
C ILE A 33 24.33 4.81 0.95
N ALA A 34 24.97 5.87 1.46
CA ALA A 34 24.31 6.85 2.33
C ALA A 34 23.21 7.69 1.63
N LYS A 35 23.30 7.87 0.30
CA LYS A 35 22.33 8.66 -0.49
C LYS A 35 21.19 7.79 -1.02
N LEU A 36 21.54 6.69 -1.69
CA LEU A 36 20.64 5.84 -2.46
C LEU A 36 20.20 4.57 -1.71
N GLY A 37 21.06 4.01 -0.86
CA GLY A 37 20.88 2.71 -0.22
C GLY A 37 21.73 1.60 -0.85
N THR A 38 21.53 0.38 -0.37
CA THR A 38 22.20 -0.85 -0.79
C THR A 38 21.22 -1.71 -1.59
N LEU A 39 21.52 -1.97 -2.86
CA LEU A 39 20.85 -3.02 -3.62
C LEU A 39 21.29 -4.41 -3.12
N PHE A 40 20.34 -5.32 -3.08
CA PHE A 40 20.55 -6.73 -2.78
C PHE A 40 19.60 -7.60 -3.61
N GLY A 41 19.84 -8.90 -3.68
CA GLY A 41 18.90 -9.79 -4.35
C GLY A 41 19.34 -11.25 -4.45
N ILE A 42 18.40 -12.06 -4.89
CA ILE A 42 18.52 -13.48 -5.16
C ILE A 42 18.08 -13.72 -6.60
N VAL A 43 18.88 -14.47 -7.35
CA VAL A 43 18.59 -14.97 -8.70
C VAL A 43 18.73 -16.49 -8.64
N GLU A 44 17.81 -17.19 -9.28
CA GLU A 44 17.78 -18.65 -9.35
C GLU A 44 17.00 -19.07 -10.61
N VAL A 45 17.57 -19.97 -11.40
CA VAL A 45 17.07 -20.38 -12.71
C VAL A 45 17.21 -21.88 -12.86
N TYR A 46 16.13 -22.55 -13.27
CA TYR A 46 16.02 -24.02 -13.32
C TYR A 46 15.82 -24.49 -14.76
N ASN A 47 16.62 -25.44 -15.26
CA ASN A 47 16.33 -26.12 -16.54
C ASN A 47 15.98 -25.15 -17.70
N THR A 48 16.75 -24.07 -17.83
CA THR A 48 16.72 -23.09 -18.93
C THR A 48 17.97 -23.23 -19.78
N ASP A 49 17.99 -22.66 -20.99
CA ASP A 49 19.21 -22.66 -21.81
C ASP A 49 20.30 -21.77 -21.20
N ASP A 50 21.56 -22.18 -21.33
CA ASP A 50 22.72 -21.47 -20.76
C ASP A 50 22.80 -20.01 -21.28
N ASN A 51 22.44 -19.79 -22.54
CA ASN A 51 22.49 -18.49 -23.20
C ASN A 51 21.50 -17.49 -22.57
N PHE A 52 20.23 -17.86 -22.40
CA PHE A 52 19.29 -17.06 -21.63
C PHE A 52 19.72 -16.90 -20.17
N SER A 53 20.25 -17.95 -19.54
CA SER A 53 20.68 -17.92 -18.14
C SER A 53 21.82 -16.92 -17.91
N HIS A 54 22.81 -16.88 -18.81
CA HIS A 54 23.85 -15.85 -18.82
C HIS A 54 23.29 -14.45 -19.08
N LYS A 55 22.36 -14.30 -20.03
CA LYS A 55 21.73 -13.01 -20.39
C LYS A 55 20.87 -12.45 -19.26
N LEU A 56 20.19 -13.30 -18.49
CA LEU A 56 19.49 -12.92 -17.26
C LEU A 56 20.47 -12.39 -16.21
N LEU A 57 21.60 -13.07 -15.98
CA LEU A 57 22.64 -12.60 -15.05
C LEU A 57 23.30 -11.29 -15.51
N GLU A 58 23.52 -11.12 -16.82
CA GLU A 58 23.96 -9.85 -17.43
C GLU A 58 22.96 -8.72 -17.11
N ILE A 59 21.67 -8.92 -17.36
CA ILE A 59 20.63 -7.92 -17.12
C ILE A 59 20.46 -7.59 -15.64
N ILE A 60 20.64 -8.56 -14.74
CA ILE A 60 20.65 -8.30 -13.29
C ILE A 60 21.93 -7.55 -12.88
N ASN A 61 23.06 -7.77 -13.56
CA ASN A 61 24.27 -6.94 -13.37
C ASN A 61 24.14 -5.52 -13.95
N ASP A 62 23.43 -5.35 -15.07
CA ASP A 62 23.02 -4.03 -15.58
C ASP A 62 22.15 -3.30 -14.54
N LEU A 63 21.16 -3.97 -13.95
CA LEU A 63 20.35 -3.39 -12.87
C LEU A 63 21.23 -2.96 -11.68
N LYS A 64 22.18 -3.81 -11.25
CA LYS A 64 23.15 -3.48 -10.18
C LYS A 64 23.94 -2.22 -10.51
N THR A 65 24.38 -2.03 -11.76
CA THR A 65 25.20 -0.88 -12.14
C THR A 65 24.39 0.39 -12.45
N GLU A 66 23.32 0.28 -13.25
CA GLU A 66 22.48 1.41 -13.67
C GLU A 66 21.86 2.17 -12.48
N PHE A 67 21.44 1.45 -11.44
CA PHE A 67 20.92 2.08 -10.22
C PHE A 67 21.92 3.04 -9.55
N TYR A 68 23.23 2.79 -9.70
CA TYR A 68 24.31 3.64 -9.18
C TYR A 68 24.94 4.56 -10.22
N LEU A 69 24.34 4.79 -11.40
CA LEU A 69 24.84 5.77 -12.37
C LEU A 69 24.39 7.22 -12.09
N PRO A 70 25.17 8.26 -12.42
CA PRO A 70 24.75 9.66 -12.32
C PRO A 70 23.50 9.97 -13.17
N PRO A 71 22.72 11.03 -12.85
CA PRO A 71 22.93 12.02 -11.79
C PRO A 71 22.28 11.65 -10.45
N TYR A 72 23.01 11.87 -9.35
CA TYR A 72 22.57 11.58 -7.97
C TYR A 72 21.73 12.71 -7.34
N GLY A 73 20.94 13.42 -8.17
CA GLY A 73 20.35 14.71 -7.83
C GLY A 73 18.99 14.66 -7.14
N ILE A 74 18.63 15.78 -6.50
CA ILE A 74 17.41 16.02 -5.69
C ILE A 74 16.08 15.72 -6.43
N GLN A 75 16.10 15.62 -7.76
CA GLN A 75 14.91 15.51 -8.60
C GLN A 75 14.30 14.09 -8.68
N ILE A 76 15.02 13.04 -8.27
CA ILE A 76 14.56 11.64 -8.36
C ILE A 76 14.81 10.95 -7.00
N SER A 77 13.77 10.37 -6.40
CA SER A 77 13.91 9.61 -5.15
C SER A 77 14.59 8.26 -5.40
N PRO A 78 15.30 7.66 -4.42
CA PRO A 78 15.89 6.33 -4.59
C PRO A 78 14.86 5.24 -4.93
N GLN A 79 13.63 5.36 -4.41
CA GLN A 79 12.49 4.52 -4.81
C GLN A 79 12.17 4.64 -6.29
N LYS A 80 12.03 5.86 -6.83
CA LYS A 80 11.76 6.06 -8.27
C LYS A 80 12.94 5.63 -9.14
N ARG A 81 14.16 5.77 -8.65
CA ARG A 81 15.38 5.26 -9.30
C ARG A 81 15.45 3.73 -9.32
N PHE A 82 14.92 3.06 -8.29
CA PHE A 82 14.75 1.61 -8.24
C PHE A 82 13.68 1.13 -9.24
N GLU A 83 12.51 1.80 -9.25
CA GLU A 83 11.44 1.60 -10.24
C GLU A 83 11.94 1.79 -11.68
N GLU A 84 12.68 2.87 -11.96
CA GLU A 84 13.28 3.12 -13.29
C GLU A 84 14.31 2.06 -13.69
N ALA A 85 15.05 1.47 -12.75
CA ALA A 85 16.00 0.38 -13.03
C ALA A 85 15.28 -0.95 -13.30
N LEU A 86 14.28 -1.31 -12.48
CA LEU A 86 13.42 -2.48 -12.69
C LEU A 86 12.66 -2.39 -14.03
N ALA A 87 12.16 -1.21 -14.39
CA ALA A 87 11.49 -0.98 -15.67
C ALA A 87 12.42 -1.10 -16.89
N ARG A 88 13.73 -0.89 -16.73
CA ARG A 88 14.74 -1.16 -17.77
C ARG A 88 15.09 -2.65 -17.83
N ALA A 89 15.24 -3.31 -16.68
CA ALA A 89 15.44 -4.76 -16.61
C ALA A 89 14.27 -5.52 -17.26
N ASN A 90 13.00 -5.17 -16.96
CA ASN A 90 11.82 -5.73 -17.62
C ASN A 90 11.91 -5.63 -19.16
N ARG A 91 12.36 -4.49 -19.71
CA ARG A 91 12.53 -4.31 -21.17
C ARG A 91 13.64 -5.19 -21.74
N ARG A 92 14.79 -5.27 -21.07
CA ARG A 92 15.90 -6.14 -21.49
C ARG A 92 15.51 -7.62 -21.42
N LEU A 93 14.75 -8.03 -20.40
CA LEU A 93 14.25 -9.40 -20.23
C LEU A 93 13.19 -9.76 -21.28
N PHE A 94 12.27 -8.84 -21.60
CA PHE A 94 11.33 -9.03 -22.69
C PHE A 94 12.03 -9.25 -24.05
N LEU A 95 13.08 -8.48 -24.34
CA LEU A 95 13.93 -8.72 -25.51
C LEU A 95 14.66 -10.08 -25.42
N ALA A 96 15.21 -10.44 -24.26
CA ALA A 96 15.86 -11.73 -24.05
C ALA A 96 14.94 -12.94 -24.28
N PHE A 97 13.65 -12.87 -23.90
CA PHE A 97 12.67 -13.90 -24.22
C PHE A 97 12.37 -13.98 -25.72
N ASN A 98 12.13 -12.84 -26.37
CA ASN A 98 11.79 -12.79 -27.80
C ASN A 98 12.96 -13.16 -28.72
N GLU A 99 14.20 -13.05 -28.22
CA GLU A 99 15.43 -13.45 -28.91
C GLU A 99 15.85 -14.90 -28.61
N SER A 100 15.18 -15.62 -27.70
CA SER A 100 15.50 -17.02 -27.44
C SER A 100 14.93 -17.94 -28.53
N ILE A 101 15.70 -18.98 -28.85
CA ILE A 101 15.32 -20.02 -29.81
C ILE A 101 14.31 -21.00 -29.19
N GLN A 102 14.29 -21.11 -27.85
CA GLN A 102 13.40 -22.01 -27.12
C GLN A 102 12.36 -21.22 -26.30
N PRO A 103 11.12 -21.73 -26.15
CA PRO A 103 10.10 -21.09 -25.34
C PRO A 103 10.45 -21.21 -23.85
N ILE A 104 10.93 -20.12 -23.26
CA ILE A 104 11.33 -20.06 -21.84
C ILE A 104 10.09 -20.06 -20.94
N ASP A 105 10.05 -20.97 -19.97
CA ASP A 105 9.01 -21.01 -18.96
C ASP A 105 9.32 -20.02 -17.83
N LEU A 106 8.44 -19.04 -17.61
CA LEU A 106 8.61 -18.05 -16.55
C LEU A 106 8.48 -18.65 -15.14
N ARG A 107 7.96 -19.88 -14.99
CA ARG A 107 7.94 -20.63 -13.72
C ARG A 107 9.33 -21.12 -13.31
N ASN A 108 10.27 -21.19 -14.25
CA ASN A 108 11.65 -21.61 -14.01
C ASN A 108 12.57 -20.45 -13.59
N ILE A 109 12.03 -19.25 -13.37
CA ILE A 109 12.79 -18.02 -13.08
C ILE A 109 12.35 -17.45 -11.74
N ASN A 110 13.17 -17.68 -10.71
CA ASN A 110 13.01 -17.09 -9.38
C ASN A 110 13.99 -15.92 -9.24
N VAL A 111 13.48 -14.70 -9.14
CA VAL A 111 14.31 -13.50 -8.90
C VAL A 111 13.64 -12.63 -7.85
N THR A 112 14.35 -12.27 -6.79
CA THR A 112 13.90 -11.24 -5.84
C THR A 112 14.98 -10.17 -5.71
N VAL A 113 14.66 -8.94 -6.09
CA VAL A 113 15.57 -7.78 -5.98
C VAL A 113 15.04 -6.83 -4.93
N GLY A 114 15.92 -6.31 -4.08
CA GLY A 114 15.58 -5.37 -3.03
C GLY A 114 16.50 -4.17 -2.93
N LEU A 115 15.97 -3.09 -2.38
CA LEU A 115 16.71 -1.89 -1.99
C LEU A 115 16.55 -1.66 -0.48
N LEU A 116 17.66 -1.71 0.25
CA LEU A 116 17.73 -1.36 1.67
C LEU A 116 18.28 0.05 1.84
N ARG A 117 17.54 0.94 2.48
CA ARG A 117 17.95 2.34 2.71
C ARG A 117 17.66 2.76 4.14
N LYS A 118 18.71 2.81 4.97
CA LYS A 118 18.58 2.92 6.44
C LYS A 118 17.75 1.73 6.96
N ASN A 119 16.48 1.96 7.31
CA ASN A 119 15.51 0.94 7.67
C ASN A 119 14.33 0.85 6.67
N GLU A 120 14.28 1.71 5.64
CA GLU A 120 13.35 1.60 4.51
C GLU A 120 13.76 0.39 3.66
N ILE A 121 12.81 -0.48 3.31
CA ILE A 121 13.02 -1.62 2.42
C ILE A 121 12.00 -1.58 1.29
N TYR A 122 12.50 -1.81 0.07
CA TYR A 122 11.70 -2.07 -1.12
C TYR A 122 12.05 -3.45 -1.66
N LEU A 123 11.07 -4.24 -2.09
CA LEU A 123 11.23 -5.55 -2.72
C LEU A 123 10.42 -5.63 -4.02
N SER A 124 10.96 -6.28 -5.03
CA SER A 124 10.24 -6.68 -6.25
C SER A 124 10.68 -8.08 -6.66
N ARG A 125 9.77 -8.90 -7.19
CA ARG A 125 10.03 -10.31 -7.50
C ARG A 125 9.52 -10.77 -8.86
N ILE A 126 10.08 -11.91 -9.28
CA ILE A 126 9.67 -12.80 -10.37
C ILE A 126 9.68 -14.21 -9.75
N GLY A 127 8.69 -15.05 -10.06
CA GLY A 127 8.61 -16.41 -9.51
C GLY A 127 8.25 -16.46 -8.02
N GLN A 128 8.67 -17.54 -7.36
CA GLN A 128 8.12 -18.00 -6.08
C GLN A 128 8.93 -17.60 -4.83
N GLY A 129 9.94 -16.74 -5.00
CA GLY A 129 10.82 -16.26 -3.94
C GLY A 129 10.06 -15.75 -2.70
N LYS A 130 10.56 -16.13 -1.52
CA LYS A 130 9.93 -15.91 -0.21
C LYS A 130 10.59 -14.78 0.57
N ALA A 131 9.81 -14.11 1.42
CA ALA A 131 10.36 -13.13 2.36
C ALA A 131 9.61 -13.16 3.71
N PHE A 132 10.29 -13.59 4.77
CA PHE A 132 9.74 -13.66 6.11
C PHE A 132 10.14 -12.44 6.94
N LEU A 133 9.14 -11.61 7.29
CA LEU A 133 9.26 -10.58 8.30
C LEU A 133 8.98 -11.19 9.68
N PHE A 134 9.98 -11.14 10.55
CA PHE A 134 9.89 -11.51 11.95
C PHE A 134 9.77 -10.22 12.78
N HIS A 135 8.59 -9.96 13.34
CA HIS A 135 8.29 -8.77 14.13
C HIS A 135 7.97 -9.13 15.58
N ARG A 136 8.66 -8.52 16.56
CA ARG A 136 8.41 -8.81 17.97
C ARG A 136 7.42 -7.82 18.60
N LYS A 137 6.23 -8.32 18.91
CA LYS A 137 5.14 -7.57 19.54
C LYS A 137 5.48 -7.13 20.98
N LYS A 138 4.71 -6.18 21.51
CA LYS A 138 4.86 -5.61 22.87
C LYS A 138 4.69 -6.64 24.01
N ASN A 139 3.92 -7.70 23.77
CA ASN A 139 3.73 -8.84 24.68
C ASN A 139 4.84 -9.92 24.56
N TRP A 140 5.95 -9.61 23.87
CA TRP A 140 7.08 -10.50 23.57
C TRP A 140 6.79 -11.69 22.63
N GLU A 141 5.56 -11.84 22.15
CA GLU A 141 5.23 -12.75 21.05
C GLU A 141 5.96 -12.35 19.76
N MET A 142 6.29 -13.36 18.97
CA MET A 142 6.93 -13.22 17.67
C MET A 142 5.88 -13.43 16.58
N LEU A 143 5.63 -12.39 15.77
CA LEU A 143 4.81 -12.46 14.58
C LEU A 143 5.71 -12.84 13.39
N ILE A 144 5.29 -13.84 12.63
CA ILE A 144 5.95 -14.26 11.38
C ILE A 144 4.98 -13.97 10.24
N LEU A 145 5.45 -13.24 9.23
CA LEU A 145 4.68 -12.91 8.03
C LEU A 145 5.50 -13.26 6.78
N ASP A 146 4.97 -14.09 5.89
CA ASP A 146 5.47 -14.16 4.51
C ASP A 146 4.95 -12.94 3.76
N ILE A 147 5.78 -11.91 3.60
CA ILE A 147 5.39 -10.65 2.97
C ILE A 147 5.36 -10.73 1.44
N LEU A 148 5.62 -11.91 0.87
CA LEU A 148 5.50 -12.24 -0.55
C LEU A 148 4.51 -13.41 -0.75
N SER A 149 3.47 -13.51 0.08
CA SER A 149 2.50 -14.61 0.05
C SER A 149 1.36 -14.47 -0.97
N ASP A 150 1.40 -13.50 -1.90
CA ASP A 150 0.28 -13.24 -2.83
C ASP A 150 -0.20 -14.50 -3.58
N ASP A 151 -1.51 -14.75 -3.60
CA ASP A 151 -2.17 -15.86 -4.34
C ASP A 151 -2.12 -15.73 -5.88
N SER A 152 -1.21 -14.90 -6.42
CA SER A 152 -1.04 -14.66 -7.85
C SER A 152 -0.44 -15.84 -8.62
N GLN A 153 -0.20 -16.99 -7.95
CA GLN A 153 0.06 -18.33 -8.51
C GLN A 153 -0.83 -18.68 -9.72
N ASN A 154 -2.09 -18.22 -9.72
CA ASN A 154 -3.06 -18.51 -10.78
C ASN A 154 -3.08 -17.48 -11.94
N GLN A 155 -2.29 -16.41 -11.90
CA GLN A 155 -2.18 -15.47 -13.02
C GLN A 155 -1.03 -15.86 -13.95
N LYS A 156 -1.33 -16.07 -15.24
CA LYS A 156 -0.31 -16.37 -16.25
C LYS A 156 0.71 -15.21 -16.29
N PRO A 157 2.01 -15.44 -15.99
CA PRO A 157 2.99 -14.37 -15.86
C PRO A 157 3.18 -13.61 -17.18
N ASN A 158 3.23 -12.28 -17.09
CA ASN A 158 3.33 -11.39 -18.25
C ASN A 158 4.81 -11.07 -18.58
N PRO A 159 5.34 -11.49 -19.74
CA PRO A 159 6.74 -11.26 -20.09
C PRO A 159 7.12 -9.78 -20.26
N GLU A 160 6.16 -8.87 -20.49
CA GLU A 160 6.42 -7.41 -20.56
C GLU A 160 6.59 -6.78 -19.16
N LYS A 161 6.10 -7.43 -18.10
CA LYS A 161 5.95 -6.87 -16.75
C LYS A 161 6.24 -7.92 -15.68
N LEU A 162 7.46 -8.45 -15.67
CA LEU A 162 7.91 -9.43 -14.68
C LEU A 162 7.96 -8.81 -13.27
N PHE A 163 8.80 -7.79 -13.10
CA PHE A 163 8.79 -6.91 -11.94
C PHE A 163 7.56 -5.99 -12.06
N SER A 164 6.39 -6.52 -11.66
CA SER A 164 5.07 -5.89 -11.80
C SER A 164 4.68 -5.03 -10.59
N SER A 165 5.17 -5.38 -9.40
CA SER A 165 4.90 -4.69 -8.14
C SER A 165 6.21 -4.34 -7.40
N ILE A 166 6.13 -3.33 -6.53
CA ILE A 166 7.19 -3.00 -5.58
C ILE A 166 6.53 -2.96 -4.19
N LEU A 167 6.78 -3.98 -3.38
CA LEU A 167 6.44 -3.96 -1.97
C LEU A 167 7.36 -2.96 -1.26
N SER A 168 6.83 -2.19 -0.32
CA SER A 168 7.64 -1.24 0.47
C SER A 168 7.22 -1.19 1.93
N GLY A 169 8.20 -1.02 2.82
CA GLY A 169 7.98 -0.94 4.26
C GLY A 169 9.19 -0.43 5.02
N SER A 170 9.14 -0.49 6.35
CA SER A 170 10.24 -0.06 7.22
C SER A 170 10.43 -1.01 8.40
N LEU A 171 11.67 -1.43 8.67
CA LEU A 171 12.00 -2.25 9.84
C LEU A 171 12.14 -1.41 11.12
N SER A 172 11.71 -1.98 12.23
CA SER A 172 11.90 -1.49 13.61
C SER A 172 13.16 -2.08 14.26
N GLU A 173 13.51 -1.61 15.46
CA GLU A 173 14.70 -2.06 16.21
C GLU A 173 14.67 -3.54 16.65
N LYS A 174 13.51 -4.20 16.57
CA LYS A 174 13.31 -5.62 16.92
C LYS A 174 12.87 -6.47 15.73
N ASP A 175 12.94 -5.93 14.52
CA ASP A 175 12.45 -6.60 13.33
C ASP A 175 13.63 -7.19 12.56
N ALA A 176 13.44 -8.42 12.06
CA ALA A 176 14.36 -9.07 11.14
C ALA A 176 13.61 -9.49 9.87
N LEU A 177 14.27 -9.38 8.72
CA LEU A 177 13.75 -9.82 7.43
C LEU A 177 14.68 -10.89 6.84
N LEU A 178 14.11 -12.03 6.47
CA LEU A 178 14.79 -13.09 5.72
C LEU A 178 14.15 -13.23 4.34
N VAL A 179 14.89 -12.92 3.29
CA VAL A 179 14.53 -13.24 1.90
C VAL A 179 15.22 -14.54 1.50
N CYS A 180 14.53 -15.50 0.89
CA CYS A 180 15.10 -16.80 0.54
C CYS A 180 14.40 -17.51 -0.63
N ASN A 181 15.05 -18.53 -1.20
CA ASN A 181 14.39 -19.54 -2.03
C ASN A 181 13.51 -20.50 -1.20
N GLU A 182 12.70 -21.32 -1.86
CA GLU A 182 11.66 -22.14 -1.23
C GLU A 182 12.24 -23.32 -0.43
N GLU A 183 13.44 -23.75 -0.80
CA GLU A 183 14.25 -24.78 -0.16
C GLU A 183 14.42 -24.55 1.36
N PHE A 184 14.44 -23.31 1.83
CA PHE A 184 14.52 -23.01 3.27
C PHE A 184 13.30 -23.50 4.06
N ILE A 185 12.08 -23.30 3.55
CA ILE A 185 10.86 -23.74 4.28
C ILE A 185 10.67 -25.27 4.22
N ASN A 186 11.30 -25.92 3.24
CA ASN A 186 11.36 -27.38 3.14
C ASN A 186 12.41 -28.00 4.09
N TYR A 187 13.27 -27.21 4.73
CA TYR A 187 14.43 -27.70 5.51
C TYR A 187 14.51 -27.17 6.95
N PHE A 188 13.88 -26.03 7.22
CA PHE A 188 13.83 -25.35 8.51
C PHE A 188 12.40 -24.87 8.79
N SER A 189 11.93 -25.06 10.01
CA SER A 189 10.61 -24.52 10.37
C SER A 189 10.66 -23.00 10.46
N GLN A 190 9.57 -22.31 10.10
CA GLN A 190 9.50 -20.84 10.23
C GLN A 190 9.82 -20.37 11.66
N LYS A 191 9.40 -21.13 12.68
CA LYS A 191 9.71 -20.89 14.09
C LYS A 191 11.22 -20.99 14.37
N GLU A 192 11.88 -22.04 13.89
CA GLU A 192 13.33 -22.23 14.05
C GLU A 192 14.14 -21.10 13.39
N LEU A 193 13.74 -20.66 12.19
CA LEU A 193 14.33 -19.51 11.52
C LEU A 193 14.17 -18.23 12.37
N ALA A 194 12.97 -18.01 12.90
CA ALA A 194 12.62 -16.82 13.69
C ALA A 194 13.35 -16.76 15.05
N GLU A 195 13.42 -17.88 15.77
CA GLU A 195 14.18 -17.99 17.03
C GLU A 195 15.68 -17.79 16.80
N ASN A 196 16.22 -18.29 15.69
CA ASN A 196 17.65 -18.16 15.39
C ASN A 196 18.06 -16.76 14.91
N ILE A 197 17.23 -16.08 14.09
CA ILE A 197 17.54 -14.74 13.56
C ILE A 197 17.35 -13.63 14.60
N GLU A 198 16.47 -13.82 15.60
CA GLU A 198 16.38 -12.92 16.75
C GLU A 198 17.68 -12.95 17.58
N GLN A 199 18.15 -14.16 17.93
CA GLN A 199 19.26 -14.36 18.87
C GLN A 199 20.65 -14.03 18.30
N LYS A 200 20.77 -13.91 16.97
CA LYS A 200 22.07 -13.84 16.27
C LYS A 200 22.14 -12.60 15.37
N ILE A 201 23.35 -12.16 15.03
CA ILE A 201 23.56 -11.23 13.91
C ILE A 201 23.39 -11.99 12.58
N PRO A 202 23.04 -11.32 11.45
CA PRO A 202 22.81 -11.99 10.17
C PRO A 202 23.94 -12.92 9.69
N GLU A 203 25.19 -12.55 9.97
CA GLU A 203 26.38 -13.33 9.63
C GLU A 203 26.46 -14.65 10.43
N ASP A 204 26.17 -14.62 11.74
CA ASP A 204 26.18 -15.79 12.61
C ASP A 204 24.93 -16.66 12.44
N PHE A 205 23.80 -16.06 12.10
CA PHE A 205 22.59 -16.75 11.69
C PHE A 205 22.86 -17.64 10.46
N PHE A 206 23.48 -17.11 9.40
CA PHE A 206 23.84 -17.92 8.24
C PHE A 206 25.01 -18.87 8.47
N ARG A 207 25.95 -18.53 9.37
CA ARG A 207 27.00 -19.47 9.82
C ARG A 207 26.37 -20.73 10.46
N TYR A 208 25.33 -20.54 11.29
CA TYR A 208 24.57 -21.63 11.91
C TYR A 208 23.78 -22.44 10.87
N LEU A 209 22.93 -21.79 10.06
CA LEU A 209 22.12 -22.50 9.05
C LEU A 209 22.98 -23.22 8.00
N GLY A 210 24.08 -22.60 7.55
CA GLY A 210 24.99 -23.19 6.58
C GLY A 210 25.75 -24.41 7.11
N ASN A 211 25.94 -24.53 8.43
CA ASN A 211 26.44 -25.76 9.04
C ASN A 211 25.34 -26.83 9.09
N GLN A 212 24.11 -26.47 9.45
CA GLN A 212 22.97 -27.40 9.47
C GLN A 212 22.61 -27.97 8.09
N ILE A 213 22.71 -27.17 7.02
CA ILE A 213 22.51 -27.63 5.63
C ILE A 213 23.56 -28.68 5.24
N LYS A 214 24.83 -28.48 5.65
CA LYS A 214 25.93 -29.40 5.37
C LYS A 214 25.85 -30.69 6.18
N GLU A 215 25.55 -30.59 7.48
CA GLU A 215 25.41 -31.74 8.38
C GLU A 215 24.30 -32.69 7.90
N LYS A 216 23.13 -32.14 7.56
CA LYS A 216 21.98 -32.88 7.01
C LYS A 216 22.19 -33.34 5.55
N SER A 217 23.35 -33.06 4.93
CA SER A 217 23.74 -33.49 3.57
C SER A 217 22.73 -33.12 2.46
N ALA A 218 22.28 -31.87 2.45
CA ALA A 218 21.33 -31.38 1.45
C ALA A 218 21.89 -31.45 0.02
N LYS A 219 21.02 -31.72 -0.96
CA LYS A 219 21.35 -31.77 -2.40
C LYS A 219 20.83 -30.57 -3.20
N ASN A 220 19.99 -29.74 -2.60
CA ASN A 220 19.38 -28.57 -3.23
C ASN A 220 20.26 -27.33 -3.02
N ASN A 221 20.03 -26.29 -3.82
CA ASN A 221 20.71 -25.00 -3.65
C ASN A 221 19.97 -24.15 -2.59
N PHE A 222 20.71 -23.40 -1.78
CA PHE A 222 20.15 -22.57 -0.70
C PHE A 222 20.64 -21.14 -0.85
N TYR A 223 19.74 -20.26 -1.25
CA TYR A 223 19.98 -18.84 -1.45
C TYR A 223 19.16 -18.01 -0.47
N ALA A 224 19.82 -17.17 0.34
CA ALA A 224 19.13 -16.32 1.30
C ALA A 224 19.86 -15.01 1.61
N ILE A 225 19.11 -14.01 2.09
CA ILE A 225 19.58 -12.70 2.55
C ILE A 225 18.85 -12.34 3.85
N ALA A 226 19.59 -11.96 4.88
CA ALA A 226 19.07 -11.63 6.19
C ALA A 226 19.42 -10.18 6.56
N ILE A 227 18.43 -9.41 6.98
CA ILE A 227 18.52 -7.98 7.31
C ILE A 227 17.97 -7.76 8.72
N LYS A 228 18.69 -7.02 9.56
CA LYS A 228 18.32 -6.75 10.96
C LYS A 228 18.86 -5.39 11.41
N LEU A 229 18.12 -4.65 12.23
CA LEU A 229 18.64 -3.45 12.90
C LEU A 229 19.37 -3.85 14.17
N GLU A 230 20.62 -3.41 14.33
CA GLU A 230 21.40 -3.57 15.57
C GLU A 230 21.86 -2.19 16.08
N PRO A 231 22.02 -1.98 17.39
CA PRO A 231 22.63 -0.74 17.91
C PRO A 231 24.10 -0.63 17.49
N GLU A 232 24.56 0.57 17.12
CA GLU A 232 25.97 0.83 16.77
C GLU A 232 26.86 0.66 18.02
N GLU A 233 27.51 -0.50 18.14
CA GLU A 233 28.56 -0.75 19.12
C GLU A 233 29.70 0.26 18.93
N LYS A 234 30.09 0.91 20.02
CA LYS A 234 31.23 1.84 19.99
C LYS A 234 32.54 1.04 19.93
N PRO A 235 33.49 1.39 19.05
CA PRO A 235 34.77 0.70 18.97
C PRO A 235 35.54 0.82 20.29
N ILE A 236 36.03 -0.33 20.79
CA ILE A 236 36.68 -0.45 22.11
C ILE A 236 38.19 -0.15 21.97
N GLU A 237 38.54 1.10 21.64
CA GLU A 237 39.95 1.50 21.42
C GLU A 237 40.60 2.22 22.63
N GLU A 238 39.82 2.69 23.62
CA GLU A 238 40.38 3.38 24.80
C GLU A 238 40.63 2.48 26.04
N PHE A 239 40.13 1.24 26.06
CA PHE A 239 40.17 0.38 27.26
C PHE A 239 41.43 -0.49 27.43
N VAL A 240 42.42 -0.38 26.55
CA VAL A 240 43.63 -1.24 26.54
C VAL A 240 44.74 -0.76 27.51
N LYS A 241 44.57 0.39 28.19
CA LYS A 241 45.60 1.02 29.03
C LYS A 241 45.48 0.82 30.56
N SER A 242 44.63 -0.09 31.03
CA SER A 242 44.44 -0.32 32.49
C SER A 242 44.28 -1.78 32.92
N SER A 243 44.87 -2.73 32.19
CA SER A 243 44.93 -4.15 32.56
C SER A 243 46.13 -4.50 33.45
N SER A 244 46.06 -4.19 34.74
CA SER A 244 46.92 -4.83 35.75
C SER A 244 46.18 -5.12 37.05
N THR A 245 46.53 -6.24 37.70
CA THR A 245 46.02 -6.70 39.00
C THR A 245 44.54 -7.11 39.05
N ILE A 246 44.25 -8.33 38.58
CA ILE A 246 43.00 -9.03 38.91
C ILE A 246 43.06 -9.54 40.36
N LYS A 247 42.20 -9.01 41.24
CA LYS A 247 41.67 -9.65 42.46
C LYS A 247 40.47 -8.83 43.00
N ASN A 248 39.69 -9.42 43.91
CA ASN A 248 38.52 -8.83 44.60
C ASN A 248 37.22 -8.66 43.77
N ALA A 249 36.92 -9.57 42.84
CA ALA A 249 35.67 -9.57 42.06
C ALA A 249 34.39 -9.95 42.86
N THR A 250 34.49 -10.24 44.16
CA THR A 250 33.38 -10.76 44.99
C THR A 250 32.61 -9.72 45.80
N GLN A 251 33.20 -8.56 46.11
CA GLN A 251 32.54 -7.50 46.91
C GLN A 251 31.56 -6.67 46.07
N HIS A 252 31.96 -6.31 44.84
CA HIS A 252 31.20 -5.42 43.96
C HIS A 252 29.78 -5.94 43.61
N SER A 253 29.56 -7.25 43.68
CA SER A 253 28.24 -7.87 43.45
C SER A 253 27.26 -7.67 44.60
N ILE A 254 27.74 -7.63 45.85
CA ILE A 254 26.90 -7.47 47.04
C ILE A 254 26.46 -6.00 47.18
N ASP A 255 27.40 -5.06 47.04
CA ASP A 255 27.09 -3.62 47.08
C ASP A 255 26.09 -3.20 45.99
N LYS A 256 26.21 -3.79 44.80
CA LYS A 256 25.28 -3.56 43.69
C LYS A 256 23.86 -4.06 44.03
N LEU A 257 23.74 -5.20 44.70
CA LEU A 257 22.46 -5.80 45.08
C LEU A 257 21.79 -5.04 46.24
N LEU A 258 22.58 -4.61 47.25
CA LEU A 258 22.12 -3.71 48.31
C LEU A 258 21.65 -2.36 47.76
N LYS A 259 22.39 -1.79 46.80
CA LYS A 259 22.00 -0.55 46.13
C LYS A 259 20.70 -0.70 45.35
N THR A 260 20.54 -1.78 44.58
CA THR A 260 19.28 -2.08 43.87
C THR A 260 18.11 -2.30 44.84
N LYS A 261 18.32 -2.91 46.02
CA LYS A 261 17.26 -3.01 47.04
C LYS A 261 16.80 -1.64 47.54
N ASN A 262 17.74 -0.78 47.95
CA ASN A 262 17.44 0.56 48.45
C ASN A 262 16.81 1.47 47.37
N GLU A 263 17.17 1.28 46.11
CA GLU A 263 16.51 1.95 44.98
C GLU A 263 15.09 1.40 44.74
N THR A 264 14.84 0.10 44.91
CA THR A 264 13.52 -0.51 44.70
C THR A 264 12.50 -0.14 45.78
N GLU A 265 12.89 -0.10 47.06
CA GLU A 265 12.01 0.36 48.16
C GLU A 265 11.52 1.80 47.93
N LYS A 266 12.32 2.64 47.26
CA LYS A 266 11.97 4.02 46.91
C LYS A 266 10.92 4.16 45.78
N TYR A 267 10.61 3.08 45.06
CA TYR A 267 9.63 3.07 43.97
C TYR A 267 8.31 2.35 44.31
N LEU A 268 8.18 1.76 45.51
CA LEU A 268 6.99 0.97 45.90
C LEU A 268 6.06 1.64 46.92
N THR A 269 6.35 2.87 47.36
CA THR A 269 5.40 3.69 48.14
C THR A 269 4.44 4.45 47.21
N PRO A 270 3.11 4.25 47.27
CA PRO A 270 2.17 4.88 46.34
C PRO A 270 1.90 6.35 46.70
N SER A 271 2.32 7.29 45.85
CA SER A 271 1.97 8.71 45.95
C SER A 271 1.15 9.18 44.73
N MET A 272 -0.15 9.36 44.90
CA MET A 272 -1.02 9.95 43.89
C MET A 272 -0.76 11.47 43.77
N ALA A 273 0.03 11.91 42.78
CA ALA A 273 0.10 13.33 42.41
C ALA A 273 0.50 13.58 40.95
N SER A 274 -0.38 14.28 40.24
CA SER A 274 -0.22 14.91 38.92
C SER A 274 1.10 15.68 38.70
N ASP A 275 1.83 15.42 37.60
CA ASP A 275 3.01 16.21 37.20
C ASP A 275 3.14 16.48 35.68
N TRP A 276 2.04 16.81 35.02
CA TRP A 276 2.02 17.22 33.59
C TRP A 276 2.81 18.52 33.30
N LYS A 277 3.25 19.23 34.34
CA LYS A 277 3.93 20.54 34.21
C LYS A 277 5.36 20.45 33.66
N LYS A 278 5.97 19.26 33.56
CA LYS A 278 7.28 19.06 32.94
C LYS A 278 7.27 19.05 31.40
N ALA A 279 6.10 18.95 30.76
CA ALA A 279 5.98 18.97 29.29
C ALA A 279 6.18 20.36 28.63
N ILE A 280 6.26 21.44 29.41
CA ILE A 280 6.08 22.82 28.92
C ILE A 280 7.40 23.58 28.62
N ILE A 281 8.56 22.97 28.86
CA ILE A 281 9.86 23.70 28.85
C ILE A 281 10.73 23.48 27.58
N ILE A 282 10.35 22.59 26.66
CA ILE A 282 11.15 22.33 25.43
C ILE A 282 10.71 23.18 24.21
N SER A 283 9.49 23.73 24.18
CA SER A 283 8.92 24.39 22.99
C SER A 283 9.33 25.87 22.77
N LYS A 284 9.91 26.56 23.77
CA LYS A 284 10.07 28.03 23.75
C LYS A 284 11.18 28.60 22.85
N ASN A 285 12.14 27.80 22.39
CA ASN A 285 13.21 28.26 21.47
C ASN A 285 13.06 27.81 20.01
N LEU A 286 12.29 26.74 19.72
CA LEU A 286 12.08 26.31 18.33
C LEU A 286 10.97 27.14 17.64
N ILE A 287 9.86 27.36 18.34
CA ILE A 287 8.71 28.13 17.79
C ILE A 287 9.12 29.58 17.48
N LYS A 288 10.02 30.18 18.26
CA LYS A 288 10.57 31.53 18.04
C LYS A 288 11.44 31.70 16.79
N LYS A 289 11.84 30.61 16.11
CA LYS A 289 12.56 30.67 14.82
C LYS A 289 11.72 30.28 13.60
N ILE A 290 10.58 29.61 13.79
CA ILE A 290 9.71 29.16 12.69
C ILE A 290 8.54 30.14 12.48
N GLY A 291 8.00 30.72 13.56
CA GLY A 291 6.88 31.68 13.51
C GLY A 291 7.21 33.07 12.93
N LEU A 292 8.32 33.25 12.21
CA LEU A 292 8.76 34.55 11.67
C LEU A 292 9.14 34.53 10.17
N PHE A 293 8.85 33.45 9.43
CA PHE A 293 9.23 33.32 8.02
C PHE A 293 8.06 33.03 7.04
N ILE A 294 6.82 32.95 7.54
CA ILE A 294 5.63 32.59 6.72
C ILE A 294 4.61 33.76 6.62
N LEU A 295 4.92 34.94 7.16
CA LEU A 295 3.95 36.05 7.30
C LEU A 295 4.47 37.44 6.88
N THR A 296 5.04 37.56 5.68
CA THR A 296 5.12 38.83 4.90
C THR A 296 5.46 38.63 3.42
N LYS A 297 4.49 38.23 2.54
CA LYS A 297 4.51 38.64 1.11
C LYS A 297 3.27 38.42 0.21
N THR A 298 2.04 38.34 0.74
CA THR A 298 0.82 38.24 -0.10
C THR A 298 -0.38 39.04 0.41
N GLN A 299 -0.22 40.35 0.67
CA GLN A 299 -1.36 41.28 0.77
C GLN A 299 -0.93 42.76 0.60
N THR A 300 -0.81 43.19 -0.65
CA THR A 300 -0.84 44.60 -1.14
C THR A 300 -0.70 44.56 -2.66
N ILE A 301 -1.17 45.59 -3.38
CA ILE A 301 -1.23 45.63 -4.86
C ILE A 301 -2.26 44.63 -5.46
N ILE A 302 -3.43 44.55 -4.82
CA ILE A 302 -4.72 44.48 -5.54
C ILE A 302 -5.56 45.64 -4.96
N ILE A 303 -6.43 46.25 -5.77
CA ILE A 303 -7.17 47.50 -5.45
C ILE A 303 -6.27 48.76 -5.37
N SER A 304 -5.56 49.08 -6.47
CA SER A 304 -5.07 50.46 -6.71
C SER A 304 -5.00 50.86 -8.19
N SER A 305 -5.74 50.16 -9.08
CA SER A 305 -5.69 50.36 -10.54
C SER A 305 -7.06 50.30 -11.24
N PHE A 306 -8.14 49.94 -10.52
CA PHE A 306 -9.46 49.72 -11.13
C PHE A 306 -10.17 51.03 -11.56
N ASN A 307 -9.87 52.14 -10.91
CA ASN A 307 -10.57 53.42 -11.12
C ASN A 307 -9.89 54.38 -12.12
N PHE A 308 -8.82 53.98 -12.80
CA PHE A 308 -8.14 54.85 -13.80
C PHE A 308 -8.40 54.47 -15.27
N LEU A 309 -8.89 53.24 -15.56
CA LEU A 309 -9.19 52.82 -16.94
C LEU A 309 -10.68 52.94 -17.33
N GLN A 310 -11.64 52.80 -16.40
CA GLN A 310 -13.06 52.94 -16.76
C GLN A 310 -13.49 54.37 -17.11
N GLN A 311 -12.71 55.39 -16.73
CA GLN A 311 -13.03 56.79 -17.04
C GLN A 311 -12.59 57.24 -18.44
N LYS A 312 -11.89 56.38 -19.23
CA LYS A 312 -11.36 56.74 -20.56
C LYS A 312 -11.97 55.97 -21.75
N LEU A 313 -13.08 55.25 -21.53
CA LEU A 313 -13.80 54.49 -22.58
C LEU A 313 -15.31 54.84 -22.70
N LYS A 314 -15.73 56.01 -22.17
CA LYS A 314 -17.07 56.59 -22.41
C LYS A 314 -17.06 58.03 -22.94
N GLN A 315 -15.97 58.45 -23.58
CA GLN A 315 -15.88 59.70 -24.34
C GLN A 315 -15.25 59.45 -25.73
N SER A 316 -15.99 58.76 -26.61
CA SER A 316 -15.73 58.76 -28.06
C SER A 316 -17.00 58.33 -28.82
N LYS A 317 -18.03 59.18 -28.74
CA LYS A 317 -19.23 59.09 -29.60
C LYS A 317 -20.03 60.41 -29.55
N ASN A 318 -19.67 61.37 -30.41
CA ASN A 318 -20.57 61.92 -31.43
C ASN A 318 -19.97 63.14 -32.19
N ASN A 319 -20.43 63.28 -33.43
CA ASN A 319 -20.53 64.51 -34.25
C ASN A 319 -19.25 65.19 -34.80
N GLN A 320 -18.82 64.73 -35.99
CA GLN A 320 -18.85 65.48 -37.27
C GLN A 320 -18.71 64.42 -38.40
N VAL A 321 -19.67 64.19 -39.31
CA VAL A 321 -20.23 65.03 -40.39
C VAL A 321 -19.25 65.16 -41.58
N ASN A 322 -19.60 64.49 -42.69
CA ASN A 322 -19.30 64.73 -44.12
C ASN A 322 -17.82 64.96 -44.55
N ASP A 323 -17.30 64.44 -45.67
CA ASP A 323 -17.92 64.28 -47.00
C ASP A 323 -17.23 63.25 -47.94
N ILE A 324 -18.02 62.71 -48.88
CA ILE A 324 -17.74 62.43 -50.32
C ILE A 324 -16.50 61.61 -50.80
N ASN A 325 -16.84 60.57 -51.61
CA ASN A 325 -16.19 60.02 -52.84
C ASN A 325 -15.41 58.68 -52.91
N LYS A 326 -15.93 57.82 -53.81
CA LYS A 326 -15.31 56.98 -54.86
C LYS A 326 -14.67 55.59 -54.58
N ASN A 327 -15.35 54.60 -55.18
CA ASN A 327 -14.85 53.63 -56.18
C ASN A 327 -14.27 52.26 -55.76
N GLN A 328 -15.16 51.26 -55.85
CA GLN A 328 -15.14 50.15 -56.84
C GLN A 328 -14.30 48.87 -56.64
N LEU A 329 -14.83 47.81 -57.28
CA LEU A 329 -14.31 46.44 -57.51
C LEU A 329 -14.11 45.54 -56.26
N SER A 330 -14.37 44.22 -56.30
CA SER A 330 -15.26 43.39 -57.15
C SER A 330 -15.26 41.93 -56.67
N GLU A 331 -16.40 41.24 -56.79
CA GLU A 331 -16.52 39.77 -57.00
C GLU A 331 -16.06 38.80 -55.85
N THR A 332 -16.48 37.51 -55.76
CA THR A 332 -17.42 36.69 -56.58
C THR A 332 -18.18 35.61 -55.76
N ASN A 333 -19.40 35.27 -56.22
CA ASN A 333 -20.04 33.92 -56.31
C ASN A 333 -20.40 32.98 -55.10
N LYS A 334 -21.70 32.63 -55.10
CA LYS A 334 -22.30 31.25 -55.10
C LYS A 334 -22.31 30.36 -53.83
N GLN A 335 -23.36 30.55 -53.03
CA GLN A 335 -24.56 29.68 -53.02
C GLN A 335 -24.47 28.26 -53.63
N PHE A 336 -24.86 27.24 -52.84
CA PHE A 336 -25.59 26.04 -53.28
C PHE A 336 -26.53 25.55 -52.15
N THR A 337 -27.59 24.82 -52.48
CA THR A 337 -28.68 24.39 -51.59
C THR A 337 -29.10 22.93 -51.87
N ASN A 338 -30.18 22.45 -51.21
CA ASN A 338 -30.96 21.21 -51.49
C ASN A 338 -30.35 19.87 -50.98
N ASP A 339 -31.12 18.90 -50.46
CA ASP A 339 -32.52 18.97 -49.96
C ASP A 339 -33.01 17.76 -49.11
N GLN A 340 -34.19 17.97 -48.47
CA GLN A 340 -35.32 17.04 -48.25
C GLN A 340 -35.33 15.79 -47.33
N PHE A 341 -36.42 15.73 -46.54
CA PHE A 341 -37.35 14.59 -46.27
C PHE A 341 -36.97 13.49 -45.24
N LYS A 342 -37.92 12.89 -44.48
CA LYS A 342 -39.31 13.25 -44.07
C LYS A 342 -39.83 12.29 -42.96
N MET A 343 -40.80 12.75 -42.12
CA MET A 343 -42.01 12.07 -41.53
C MET A 343 -41.99 10.57 -41.10
N SER A 344 -42.86 10.02 -40.23
CA SER A 344 -43.81 10.41 -39.15
C SER A 344 -44.36 9.07 -38.56
N SER A 345 -45.22 8.89 -37.55
CA SER A 345 -45.97 9.67 -36.52
C SER A 345 -46.34 8.67 -35.38
N VAL A 346 -46.92 9.01 -34.23
CA VAL A 346 -48.37 9.04 -33.86
C VAL A 346 -48.37 9.07 -32.30
N LEU A 347 -48.89 10.05 -31.55
CA LEU A 347 -50.27 10.50 -31.26
C LEU A 347 -50.94 9.87 -29.99
N SER A 348 -51.07 10.71 -28.94
CA SER A 348 -52.22 10.83 -28.02
C SER A 348 -52.43 9.98 -26.73
N GLN A 349 -53.03 10.71 -25.77
CA GLN A 349 -53.80 10.33 -24.55
C GLN A 349 -53.05 10.04 -23.23
N LYS A 350 -53.62 10.32 -22.04
CA LYS A 350 -54.56 11.39 -21.58
C LYS A 350 -54.73 11.27 -20.04
N ASN A 351 -54.69 12.37 -19.29
CA ASN A 351 -55.64 12.74 -18.21
C ASN A 351 -55.03 13.77 -17.24
N ASP A 352 -55.87 14.71 -16.82
CA ASP A 352 -55.54 15.83 -15.92
C ASP A 352 -56.06 15.57 -14.49
N THR A 353 -55.47 16.22 -13.49
CA THR A 353 -56.21 17.03 -12.48
C THR A 353 -55.27 17.76 -11.52
N ASP A 354 -55.20 19.09 -11.65
CA ASP A 354 -55.58 20.09 -10.63
C ASP A 354 -55.62 19.67 -9.12
N LEU A 355 -55.29 20.53 -8.14
CA LEU A 355 -55.54 21.98 -8.10
C LEU A 355 -54.76 22.71 -6.98
N LYS A 356 -54.72 24.05 -7.10
CA LYS A 356 -54.62 25.10 -6.04
C LYS A 356 -53.24 25.47 -5.46
N ALA A 357 -53.09 26.78 -5.29
CA ALA A 357 -51.96 27.47 -4.68
C ALA A 357 -52.47 28.40 -3.57
N THR A 358 -51.55 28.97 -2.78
CA THR A 358 -51.81 30.15 -1.95
C THR A 358 -50.62 31.10 -2.05
N THR A 359 -50.90 32.37 -2.37
CA THR A 359 -49.95 33.48 -2.35
C THR A 359 -50.21 34.35 -1.12
N THR A 360 -49.18 34.96 -0.53
CA THR A 360 -49.14 36.44 -0.37
C THR A 360 -47.82 36.97 0.18
N THR A 361 -47.44 38.08 -0.42
CA THR A 361 -46.48 39.14 -0.09
C THR A 361 -46.42 39.59 1.37
N THR A 362 -45.22 39.96 1.82
CA THR A 362 -45.01 41.20 2.61
C THR A 362 -43.71 41.88 2.15
N THR A 363 -43.57 43.19 2.37
CA THR A 363 -42.60 44.07 1.69
C THR A 363 -41.71 44.87 2.65
N SER A 364 -40.75 45.64 2.09
CA SER A 364 -40.10 46.84 2.69
C SER A 364 -39.18 46.62 3.91
N SER A 365 -38.17 47.47 4.21
CA SER A 365 -37.51 48.51 3.39
C SER A 365 -36.13 48.92 3.95
N ILE A 366 -35.18 49.08 3.01
CA ILE A 366 -34.08 50.08 2.88
C ILE A 366 -33.92 51.19 3.94
N ILE A 367 -32.66 51.67 4.12
CA ILE A 367 -32.16 52.96 4.69
C ILE A 367 -31.81 52.93 6.19
N LYS A 368 -30.70 53.52 6.70
CA LYS A 368 -29.32 53.89 6.24
C LYS A 368 -28.52 54.31 7.51
N THR A 369 -27.18 54.38 7.41
CA THR A 369 -26.27 55.16 8.32
C THR A 369 -26.21 54.70 9.79
N ASP A 370 -25.21 55.04 10.62
CA ASP A 370 -24.11 56.00 10.43
C ASP A 370 -22.74 55.51 10.98
N GLN A 371 -21.71 56.38 10.96
CA GLN A 371 -20.32 56.06 11.30
C GLN A 371 -19.92 56.24 12.79
N GLN A 372 -18.68 55.82 13.09
CA GLN A 372 -17.79 56.29 14.18
C GLN A 372 -18.21 56.04 15.65
N LEU A 373 -17.47 55.15 16.33
CA LEU A 373 -16.51 55.53 17.41
C LEU A 373 -15.86 54.30 18.06
N ILE A 374 -14.54 54.38 18.32
CA ILE A 374 -13.83 54.04 19.58
C ILE A 374 -12.31 54.05 19.30
N ASN A 375 -11.53 54.54 20.27
CA ASN A 375 -10.09 54.76 20.19
C ASN A 375 -9.30 53.73 21.02
N GLN A 376 -8.03 53.53 20.63
CA GLN A 376 -6.89 53.15 21.51
C GLN A 376 -6.98 51.73 22.16
N GLU A 377 -5.89 51.11 22.65
CA GLU A 377 -4.48 51.51 22.79
C GLU A 377 -3.51 50.29 22.69
N PHE A 378 -2.22 50.47 23.01
CA PHE A 378 -1.14 49.45 23.13
C PHE A 378 -0.74 48.69 21.83
N PHE A 379 0.53 48.63 21.38
CA PHE A 379 1.83 48.81 22.03
C PHE A 379 2.87 49.52 21.13
N ASN A 380 3.97 49.99 21.71
CA ASN A 380 5.02 50.76 21.03
C ASN A 380 6.43 50.14 21.19
N LYS A 381 7.34 50.49 20.27
CA LYS A 381 8.79 50.67 20.50
C LYS A 381 9.70 49.43 20.72
N LYS A 382 10.03 48.70 19.63
CA LYS A 382 11.41 48.23 19.33
C LYS A 382 11.57 47.61 17.93
N ASN A 383 12.41 48.24 17.08
CA ASN A 383 13.23 47.67 15.97
C ASN A 383 13.53 48.66 14.81
N LYS A 384 13.88 49.93 15.12
CA LYS A 384 14.50 50.84 14.13
C LYS A 384 15.98 50.46 13.88
N LYS A 385 16.26 49.42 13.09
CA LYS A 385 17.61 49.16 12.52
C LYS A 385 17.69 48.14 11.36
N PHE A 386 16.70 48.08 10.46
CA PHE A 386 16.82 47.26 9.23
C PHE A 386 16.07 47.79 7.99
N ILE A 387 16.05 49.12 7.78
CA ILE A 387 15.54 49.74 6.54
C ILE A 387 16.51 50.82 6.07
N ILE A 388 17.57 50.41 5.36
CA ILE A 388 18.43 51.28 4.54
C ILE A 388 18.77 50.52 3.24
N THR A 389 18.71 51.21 2.10
CA THR A 389 19.07 50.73 0.75
C THR A 389 18.35 49.48 0.21
N ILE A 390 17.16 49.70 -0.37
CA ILE A 390 16.67 48.91 -1.53
C ILE A 390 16.79 49.72 -2.84
N ASN A 391 16.77 51.06 -2.76
CA ASN A 391 16.73 51.99 -3.89
C ASN A 391 17.98 52.00 -4.81
N LYS A 392 19.02 51.18 -4.53
CA LYS A 392 20.19 51.00 -5.42
C LYS A 392 20.10 49.75 -6.31
N LEU A 393 19.08 48.91 -6.15
CA LEU A 393 18.92 47.70 -6.96
C LEU A 393 18.74 47.97 -8.47
N PRO A 394 17.93 48.95 -8.94
CA PRO A 394 17.74 49.13 -10.38
C PRO A 394 19.00 49.65 -11.10
N THR A 395 19.81 50.50 -10.45
CA THR A 395 21.06 50.98 -11.06
C THR A 395 22.07 49.86 -11.21
N LEU A 396 22.27 49.03 -10.17
CA LEU A 396 23.19 47.89 -10.21
C LEU A 396 22.82 46.86 -11.30
N ILE A 397 21.52 46.65 -11.54
CA ILE A 397 21.05 45.78 -12.63
C ILE A 397 21.36 46.41 -14.00
N ASN A 398 21.12 47.72 -14.16
CA ASN A 398 21.36 48.42 -15.42
C ASN A 398 22.85 48.49 -15.77
N ASP A 399 23.71 48.80 -14.78
CA ASP A 399 25.17 48.84 -14.94
C ASP A 399 25.74 47.45 -15.28
N TRP A 400 25.19 46.38 -14.69
CA TRP A 400 25.56 45.01 -15.03
C TRP A 400 25.13 44.66 -16.46
N LEU A 401 23.88 44.94 -16.85
CA LEU A 401 23.37 44.69 -18.20
C LEU A 401 24.20 45.41 -19.27
N ASN A 402 24.47 46.70 -19.09
CA ASN A 402 25.30 47.49 -20.02
C ASN A 402 26.72 46.89 -20.18
N ASN A 403 27.34 46.45 -19.08
CA ASN A 403 28.63 45.77 -19.13
C ASN A 403 28.59 44.43 -19.87
N GLN A 404 27.49 43.66 -19.79
CA GLN A 404 27.34 42.44 -20.60
C GLN A 404 27.06 42.73 -22.07
N ILE A 405 26.29 43.78 -22.39
CA ILE A 405 26.02 44.22 -23.77
C ILE A 405 27.33 44.64 -24.46
N ILE A 406 28.16 45.45 -23.79
CA ILE A 406 29.48 45.86 -24.32
C ILE A 406 30.37 44.64 -24.57
N LYS A 407 30.42 43.70 -23.62
CA LYS A 407 31.17 42.44 -23.79
C LYS A 407 30.64 41.61 -24.97
N PHE A 408 29.33 41.46 -25.10
CA PHE A 408 28.71 40.76 -26.23
C PHE A 408 29.04 41.43 -27.58
N LEU A 409 28.98 42.76 -27.65
CA LEU A 409 29.34 43.53 -28.84
C LEU A 409 30.84 43.38 -29.21
N SER A 410 31.73 43.16 -28.25
CA SER A 410 33.16 42.89 -28.50
C SER A 410 33.50 41.48 -29.03
N LEU A 411 32.56 40.52 -28.97
CA LEU A 411 32.81 39.13 -29.41
C LEU A 411 33.03 39.01 -30.93
N LYS A 412 33.83 38.02 -31.34
CA LYS A 412 33.99 37.66 -32.76
C LYS A 412 32.67 37.10 -33.33
N LEU A 413 32.47 37.21 -34.65
CA LEU A 413 31.19 36.87 -35.29
C LEU A 413 30.73 35.44 -35.01
N SER A 414 31.63 34.46 -35.04
CA SER A 414 31.35 33.06 -34.69
C SER A 414 30.89 32.88 -33.24
N GLN A 415 31.50 33.60 -32.29
CA GLN A 415 31.12 33.58 -30.88
C GLN A 415 29.74 34.20 -30.64
N LYS A 416 29.39 35.26 -31.38
CA LYS A 416 28.05 35.86 -31.37
C LYS A 416 26.98 34.89 -31.86
N ILE A 417 27.24 34.17 -32.94
CA ILE A 417 26.32 33.15 -33.49
C ILE A 417 26.09 32.03 -32.46
N ILE A 418 27.17 31.49 -31.87
CA ILE A 418 27.09 30.42 -30.86
C ILE A 418 26.32 30.86 -29.61
N LEU A 419 26.58 32.07 -29.10
CA LEU A 419 25.89 32.57 -27.90
C LEU A 419 24.40 32.83 -28.16
N SER A 420 24.05 33.41 -29.32
CA SER A 420 22.65 33.60 -29.72
C SER A 420 21.91 32.27 -29.86
N LEU A 421 22.54 31.26 -30.47
CA LEU A 421 21.97 29.92 -30.57
C LEU A 421 21.74 29.29 -29.18
N ALA A 422 22.71 29.41 -28.27
CA ALA A 422 22.60 28.92 -26.90
C ALA A 422 21.48 29.63 -26.11
N LEU A 423 21.30 30.94 -26.29
CA LEU A 423 20.20 31.70 -25.68
C LEU A 423 18.82 31.29 -26.22
N ILE A 424 18.70 31.03 -27.52
CA ILE A 424 17.47 30.51 -28.14
C ILE A 424 17.15 29.11 -27.58
N LEU A 425 18.15 28.23 -27.47
CA LEU A 425 17.99 26.88 -26.93
C LEU A 425 17.59 26.91 -25.44
N LEU A 426 18.19 27.80 -24.64
CA LEU A 426 17.83 28.05 -23.25
C LEU A 426 16.38 28.58 -23.11
N PHE A 427 15.94 29.46 -24.02
CA PHE A 427 14.57 29.96 -24.05
C PHE A 427 13.57 28.84 -24.33
N PHE A 428 13.79 28.02 -25.37
CA PHE A 428 12.92 26.87 -25.66
C PHE A 428 12.91 25.87 -24.50
N PHE A 429 14.06 25.54 -23.91
CA PHE A 429 14.13 24.67 -22.73
C PHE A 429 13.30 25.22 -21.55
N SER A 430 13.37 26.54 -21.30
CA SER A 430 12.56 27.21 -20.27
C SER A 430 11.06 27.10 -20.54
N GLN A 431 10.61 27.30 -21.79
CA GLN A 431 9.21 27.13 -22.17
C GLN A 431 8.74 25.69 -21.98
N THR A 432 9.54 24.70 -22.41
CA THR A 432 9.24 23.27 -22.25
C THR A 432 9.12 22.87 -20.77
N VAL A 433 10.00 23.36 -19.89
CA VAL A 433 9.94 23.12 -18.45
C VAL A 433 8.66 23.71 -17.83
N VAL A 434 8.27 24.93 -18.22
CA VAL A 434 7.02 25.57 -17.76
C VAL A 434 5.79 24.81 -18.26
N TRP A 435 5.80 24.33 -19.51
CA TRP A 435 4.70 23.57 -20.08
C TRP A 435 4.53 22.19 -19.43
N ILE A 436 5.64 21.49 -19.14
CA ILE A 436 5.65 20.24 -18.36
C ILE A 436 5.19 20.46 -16.92
N GLY A 437 5.51 21.61 -16.30
CA GLY A 437 4.96 22.02 -15.01
C GLY A 437 3.43 22.11 -15.03
N ARG A 438 2.88 22.86 -16.00
CA ARG A 438 1.43 23.04 -16.17
C ARG A 438 0.71 21.76 -16.58
N ALA A 439 1.34 20.87 -17.34
CA ALA A 439 0.79 19.56 -17.66
C ALA A 439 0.57 18.69 -16.40
N LYS A 440 1.43 18.85 -15.38
CA LYS A 440 1.24 18.19 -14.07
C LYS A 440 0.15 18.85 -13.22
N GLU A 441 -0.03 20.16 -13.30
CA GLU A 441 -1.18 20.84 -12.67
C GLU A 441 -2.50 20.37 -13.29
N LEU A 442 -2.57 20.29 -14.63
CA LEU A 442 -3.73 19.78 -15.38
C LEU A 442 -3.99 18.27 -15.21
N SER A 443 -3.00 17.53 -14.71
CA SER A 443 -3.10 16.07 -14.43
C SER A 443 -3.16 15.76 -12.94
N SER A 444 -3.31 16.77 -12.08
CA SER A 444 -3.48 16.57 -10.63
C SER A 444 -4.95 16.24 -10.32
N PRO A 445 -5.26 15.16 -9.60
CA PRO A 445 -6.64 14.72 -9.35
C PRO A 445 -7.30 15.56 -8.24
N GLN A 446 -7.59 16.83 -8.55
CA GLN A 446 -8.28 17.76 -7.66
C GLN A 446 -9.09 18.79 -8.46
N ASN A 447 -10.39 18.52 -8.61
CA ASN A 447 -11.46 19.44 -8.18
C ASN A 447 -12.88 18.93 -8.49
N SER A 448 -13.07 17.79 -9.16
CA SER A 448 -14.41 17.20 -9.26
C SER A 448 -14.85 16.67 -7.88
N PRO A 449 -16.12 16.86 -7.46
CA PRO A 449 -16.63 16.24 -6.24
C PRO A 449 -16.59 14.71 -6.29
N THR A 450 -16.68 14.13 -7.49
CA THR A 450 -16.60 12.68 -7.72
C THR A 450 -15.25 12.12 -7.29
N ASP A 451 -14.14 12.80 -7.64
CA ASP A 451 -12.79 12.28 -7.42
C ASP A 451 -12.49 12.14 -5.92
N LYS A 452 -13.02 13.07 -5.11
CA LYS A 452 -12.92 13.03 -3.65
C LYS A 452 -13.70 11.84 -3.06
N ILE A 453 -14.93 11.63 -3.50
CA ILE A 453 -15.75 10.48 -3.07
C ILE A 453 -15.06 9.16 -3.44
N VAL A 454 -14.46 9.06 -4.63
CA VAL A 454 -13.72 7.87 -5.07
C VAL A 454 -12.46 7.63 -4.22
N GLN A 455 -11.70 8.68 -3.90
CA GLN A 455 -10.54 8.58 -2.99
C GLN A 455 -10.95 8.17 -1.58
N GLU A 456 -12.04 8.72 -1.05
CA GLU A 456 -12.57 8.43 0.29
C GLU A 456 -13.12 6.99 0.37
N ILE A 457 -13.81 6.50 -0.67
CA ILE A 457 -14.21 5.09 -0.81
C ILE A 457 -12.98 4.16 -0.80
N GLN A 458 -11.95 4.45 -1.59
CA GLN A 458 -10.75 3.62 -1.63
C GLN A 458 -10.04 3.60 -0.27
N GLN A 459 -9.89 4.75 0.40
CA GLN A 459 -9.32 4.82 1.75
C GLN A 459 -10.11 4.00 2.78
N LEU A 460 -11.45 3.92 2.66
CA LEU A 460 -12.28 3.09 3.54
C LEU A 460 -12.15 1.58 3.25
N ILE A 461 -11.92 1.19 2.00
CA ILE A 461 -11.58 -0.20 1.64
C ILE A 461 -10.19 -0.55 2.22
N ASP A 462 -9.19 0.31 1.98
CA ASP A 462 -7.81 0.12 2.47
C ASP A 462 -7.76 0.05 4.01
N ASN A 463 -8.52 0.90 4.70
CA ASN A 463 -8.67 0.88 6.16
C ASN A 463 -9.33 -0.42 6.63
N ALA A 464 -10.37 -0.90 5.96
CA ALA A 464 -11.05 -2.13 6.35
C ALA A 464 -10.17 -3.37 6.17
N GLU A 465 -9.37 -3.46 5.10
CA GLU A 465 -8.39 -4.54 4.94
C GLU A 465 -7.29 -4.46 6.01
N ALA A 466 -6.81 -3.26 6.34
CA ALA A 466 -5.86 -3.06 7.44
C ALA A 466 -6.44 -3.43 8.83
N GLN A 467 -7.69 -3.05 9.12
CA GLN A 467 -8.36 -3.39 10.38
C GLN A 467 -8.58 -4.90 10.52
N ASN A 468 -8.95 -5.58 9.43
CA ASN A 468 -9.05 -7.04 9.38
C ASN A 468 -7.70 -7.72 9.70
N ILE A 469 -6.59 -7.20 9.17
CA ILE A 469 -5.22 -7.68 9.48
C ILE A 469 -4.88 -7.51 10.98
N PHE A 470 -5.47 -6.52 11.65
CA PHE A 470 -5.32 -6.31 13.11
C PHE A 470 -6.40 -6.99 13.98
N ASN A 471 -7.27 -7.84 13.40
CA ASN A 471 -8.45 -8.45 14.03
C ASN A 471 -9.49 -7.45 14.57
N ASP A 472 -9.52 -6.21 14.07
CA ASP A 472 -10.58 -5.24 14.32
C ASP A 472 -11.75 -5.47 13.33
N GLU A 473 -12.41 -6.62 13.48
CA GLU A 473 -13.51 -7.05 12.60
C GLU A 473 -14.69 -6.05 12.61
N ALA A 474 -14.98 -5.47 13.78
CA ALA A 474 -16.05 -4.50 13.95
C ALA A 474 -15.73 -3.15 13.29
N GLY A 475 -14.49 -2.68 13.40
CA GLY A 475 -14.02 -1.48 12.69
C GLY A 475 -13.95 -1.68 11.18
N ALA A 476 -13.48 -2.85 10.73
CA ALA A 476 -13.43 -3.19 9.31
C ALA A 476 -14.84 -3.20 8.67
N LEU A 477 -15.83 -3.81 9.33
CA LEU A 477 -17.24 -3.73 8.90
C LEU A 477 -17.76 -2.29 8.88
N HIS A 478 -17.39 -1.46 9.87
CA HIS A 478 -17.81 -0.06 9.92
C HIS A 478 -17.28 0.73 8.71
N SER A 479 -16.02 0.57 8.34
CA SER A 479 -15.44 1.25 7.17
C SER A 479 -16.00 0.73 5.84
N ILE A 480 -16.28 -0.57 5.69
CA ILE A 480 -16.97 -1.08 4.49
C ILE A 480 -18.39 -0.53 4.38
N LYS A 481 -19.14 -0.43 5.49
CA LYS A 481 -20.47 0.20 5.48
C LYS A 481 -20.39 1.68 5.09
N GLN A 482 -19.39 2.42 5.59
CA GLN A 482 -19.16 3.80 5.16
C GLN A 482 -18.82 3.89 3.66
N ALA A 483 -18.05 2.95 3.11
CA ALA A 483 -17.75 2.89 1.68
C ALA A 483 -19.02 2.68 0.83
N GLN A 484 -19.93 1.79 1.25
CA GLN A 484 -21.26 1.61 0.64
C GLN A 484 -22.10 2.89 0.70
N GLU A 485 -22.14 3.55 1.87
CA GLU A 485 -22.85 4.82 2.07
C GLU A 485 -22.27 5.98 1.24
N LEU A 486 -21.00 5.93 0.84
CA LEU A 486 -20.39 6.87 -0.11
C LEU A 486 -20.66 6.48 -1.57
N LEU A 487 -20.69 5.19 -1.90
CA LEU A 487 -20.97 4.68 -3.24
C LEU A 487 -22.38 5.07 -3.73
N GLU A 488 -23.36 5.15 -2.82
CA GLU A 488 -24.71 5.65 -3.13
C GLU A 488 -24.76 7.18 -3.36
N LYS A 489 -23.83 7.93 -2.78
CA LYS A 489 -23.69 9.39 -3.01
C LYS A 489 -22.98 9.71 -4.33
N LEU A 490 -22.34 8.72 -4.97
CA LEU A 490 -21.68 8.88 -6.26
C LEU A 490 -22.71 9.12 -7.39
N PRO A 491 -22.60 10.18 -8.21
CA PRO A 491 -23.60 10.50 -9.22
C PRO A 491 -23.85 9.37 -10.23
N LYS A 492 -25.10 8.91 -10.33
CA LYS A 492 -25.57 7.82 -11.21
C LYS A 492 -25.68 8.27 -12.69
N ARG A 493 -24.60 8.85 -13.21
CA ARG A 493 -24.43 9.29 -14.62
C ARG A 493 -23.75 8.20 -15.43
N TRP A 494 -24.04 8.12 -16.73
CA TRP A 494 -23.45 7.12 -17.65
C TRP A 494 -21.91 7.09 -17.62
N SER A 495 -21.26 8.26 -17.56
CA SER A 495 -19.80 8.42 -17.43
C SER A 495 -19.18 7.65 -16.24
N ASN A 496 -19.96 7.44 -15.18
CA ASN A 496 -19.50 6.88 -13.93
C ASN A 496 -19.90 5.40 -13.77
N LYS A 497 -20.61 4.80 -14.75
CA LYS A 497 -21.19 3.45 -14.62
C LYS A 497 -20.12 2.40 -14.31
N ASN A 498 -19.07 2.33 -15.12
CA ASN A 498 -18.00 1.33 -14.98
C ASN A 498 -17.21 1.54 -13.68
N LEU A 499 -16.91 2.80 -13.32
CA LEU A 499 -16.20 3.13 -12.09
C LEU A 499 -17.03 2.77 -10.84
N ARG A 500 -18.35 3.01 -10.87
CA ARG A 500 -19.24 2.60 -9.77
C ARG A 500 -19.32 1.07 -9.66
N GLN A 501 -19.30 0.35 -10.77
CA GLN A 501 -19.24 -1.12 -10.77
C GLN A 501 -17.91 -1.65 -10.21
N GLU A 502 -16.76 -1.09 -10.62
CA GLU A 502 -15.44 -1.48 -10.10
C GLU A 502 -15.34 -1.29 -8.57
N LEU A 503 -15.87 -0.18 -8.06
CA LEU A 503 -15.91 0.09 -6.62
C LEU A 503 -16.90 -0.84 -5.89
N ASP A 504 -18.06 -1.14 -6.48
CA ASP A 504 -19.06 -2.07 -5.93
C ASP A 504 -18.51 -3.51 -5.83
N GLU A 505 -17.81 -3.97 -6.87
CA GLU A 505 -17.13 -5.28 -6.90
C GLU A 505 -16.01 -5.35 -5.86
N LYS A 506 -15.18 -4.30 -5.70
CA LYS A 506 -14.17 -4.22 -4.64
C LYS A 506 -14.79 -4.27 -3.24
N ILE A 507 -15.77 -3.39 -2.97
CA ILE A 507 -16.50 -3.33 -1.70
C ILE A 507 -17.11 -4.70 -1.35
N THR A 508 -17.79 -5.32 -2.31
CA THR A 508 -18.45 -6.62 -2.14
C THR A 508 -17.44 -7.75 -1.87
N ASN A 509 -16.32 -7.76 -2.59
CA ASN A 509 -15.29 -8.77 -2.40
C ASN A 509 -14.56 -8.59 -1.06
N THR A 510 -14.23 -7.36 -0.64
CA THR A 510 -13.67 -7.12 0.70
C THR A 510 -14.69 -7.47 1.79
N TYR A 511 -15.98 -7.16 1.63
CA TYR A 511 -17.04 -7.59 2.56
C TYR A 511 -17.08 -9.12 2.73
N ARG A 512 -17.03 -9.88 1.62
CA ARG A 512 -16.95 -11.36 1.64
C ARG A 512 -15.70 -11.88 2.36
N LYS A 513 -14.53 -11.22 2.18
CA LYS A 513 -13.30 -11.54 2.94
C LYS A 513 -13.53 -11.34 4.45
N LEU A 514 -14.15 -10.23 4.87
CA LEU A 514 -14.45 -9.96 6.29
C LEU A 514 -15.39 -11.00 6.89
N GLN A 515 -16.43 -11.40 6.15
CA GLN A 515 -17.34 -12.49 6.53
C GLN A 515 -16.71 -13.89 6.44
N LYS A 516 -15.45 -14.00 5.98
CA LYS A 516 -14.70 -15.26 5.78
C LYS A 516 -15.44 -16.25 4.87
N ILE A 517 -16.21 -15.74 3.92
CA ILE A 517 -16.93 -16.54 2.92
C ILE A 517 -15.95 -16.99 1.85
N ILE A 518 -15.68 -18.30 1.82
CA ILE A 518 -14.88 -18.94 0.78
C ILE A 518 -15.83 -19.42 -0.33
N THR A 519 -15.83 -18.73 -1.47
CA THR A 519 -16.48 -19.24 -2.68
C THR A 519 -15.63 -20.36 -3.28
N ILE A 520 -16.27 -21.46 -3.70
CA ILE A 520 -15.63 -22.53 -4.46
C ILE A 520 -16.33 -22.57 -5.82
N ASP A 521 -15.72 -21.98 -6.85
CA ASP A 521 -16.36 -21.80 -8.17
C ASP A 521 -16.64 -23.12 -8.90
N THR A 522 -15.80 -24.13 -8.64
CA THR A 522 -15.90 -25.49 -9.21
C THR A 522 -15.88 -26.53 -8.08
N PRO A 523 -16.99 -26.70 -7.34
CA PRO A 523 -17.05 -27.65 -6.23
C PRO A 523 -16.87 -29.08 -6.75
N ARG A 524 -15.84 -29.77 -6.25
CA ARG A 524 -15.59 -31.17 -6.60
C ARG A 524 -16.72 -32.04 -6.03
N GLU A 525 -17.48 -32.68 -6.91
CA GLU A 525 -18.38 -33.77 -6.52
C GLU A 525 -17.58 -34.90 -5.88
N LEU A 526 -17.81 -35.15 -4.59
CA LEU A 526 -17.17 -36.25 -3.86
C LEU A 526 -17.96 -37.55 -4.04
N ILE A 527 -19.30 -37.47 -4.06
CA ILE A 527 -20.20 -38.60 -4.20
C ILE A 527 -21.53 -38.13 -4.78
N ASN A 528 -22.11 -38.94 -5.67
CA ASN A 528 -23.51 -38.86 -6.02
C ASN A 528 -24.29 -39.91 -5.23
N LEU A 529 -25.35 -39.53 -4.52
CA LEU A 529 -26.19 -40.47 -3.77
C LEU A 529 -27.38 -41.02 -4.58
N GLY A 530 -27.58 -40.52 -5.81
CA GLY A 530 -28.75 -40.82 -6.63
C GLY A 530 -30.01 -40.08 -6.18
N GLU A 531 -31.16 -40.50 -6.71
CA GLU A 531 -32.46 -39.94 -6.33
C GLU A 531 -32.94 -40.48 -4.98
N GLY A 532 -33.40 -39.59 -4.09
CA GLY A 532 -33.98 -39.96 -2.80
C GLY A 532 -34.17 -38.77 -1.87
N ASP A 533 -35.02 -38.93 -0.85
CA ASP A 533 -35.16 -37.95 0.23
C ASP A 533 -34.03 -38.14 1.26
N PHE A 534 -32.88 -37.52 0.98
CA PHE A 534 -31.68 -37.57 1.82
C PHE A 534 -31.65 -36.38 2.80
N VAL A 535 -31.71 -36.68 4.10
CA VAL A 535 -31.80 -35.67 5.17
C VAL A 535 -30.53 -35.59 6.00
N GLY A 536 -29.96 -34.39 6.03
CA GLY A 536 -28.81 -34.00 6.85
C GLY A 536 -27.46 -34.52 6.36
N LEU A 537 -26.39 -33.88 6.85
CA LEU A 537 -25.00 -34.22 6.54
C LEU A 537 -24.14 -34.02 7.80
N ALA A 538 -24.15 -35.01 8.69
CA ALA A 538 -23.49 -34.95 10.00
C ALA A 538 -22.03 -35.45 9.91
N ARG A 539 -21.05 -34.61 10.24
CA ARG A 539 -19.61 -34.96 10.18
C ARG A 539 -19.07 -35.47 11.51
N THR A 540 -18.56 -36.70 11.48
CA THR A 540 -17.63 -37.30 12.46
C THR A 540 -16.23 -37.37 11.86
N ASP A 541 -15.18 -37.54 12.69
CA ASP A 541 -13.76 -37.53 12.28
C ASP A 541 -13.47 -38.17 10.91
N ASP A 542 -13.85 -39.46 10.73
CA ASP A 542 -13.55 -40.24 9.53
C ASP A 542 -14.69 -40.27 8.47
N SER A 543 -15.87 -39.72 8.76
CA SER A 543 -17.06 -39.92 7.91
C SER A 543 -18.18 -38.88 8.07
N LEU A 544 -18.81 -38.58 6.94
CA LEU A 544 -20.08 -37.88 6.82
C LEU A 544 -21.24 -38.89 6.91
N TRP A 545 -22.33 -38.50 7.55
CA TRP A 545 -23.53 -39.33 7.72
C TRP A 545 -24.77 -38.62 7.16
N SER A 546 -25.59 -39.36 6.40
CA SER A 546 -26.87 -38.89 5.86
C SER A 546 -27.92 -40.01 5.93
N PHE A 547 -29.20 -39.68 6.00
CA PHE A 547 -30.29 -40.66 6.10
C PHE A 547 -31.24 -40.54 4.92
N ASN A 548 -31.56 -41.66 4.26
CA ASN A 548 -32.57 -41.70 3.19
C ASN A 548 -33.93 -42.12 3.78
N ASN A 549 -34.91 -41.22 3.77
CA ASN A 549 -36.26 -41.49 4.29
C ASN A 549 -37.00 -42.57 3.49
N ASN A 550 -36.82 -42.61 2.17
CA ASN A 550 -37.51 -43.57 1.27
C ASN A 550 -37.08 -45.02 1.55
N THR A 551 -35.78 -45.27 1.75
CA THR A 551 -35.25 -46.62 2.05
C THR A 551 -35.15 -46.93 3.55
N LYS A 552 -35.23 -45.88 4.39
CA LYS A 552 -34.94 -45.87 5.83
C LYS A 552 -33.52 -46.30 6.17
N GLU A 553 -32.56 -45.94 5.31
CA GLU A 553 -31.14 -46.25 5.47
C GLU A 553 -30.34 -45.05 6.00
N LEU A 554 -29.63 -45.25 7.11
CA LEU A 554 -28.52 -44.41 7.51
C LEU A 554 -27.27 -44.80 6.71
N ILE A 555 -26.64 -43.84 6.05
CA ILE A 555 -25.49 -44.03 5.16
C ILE A 555 -24.27 -43.31 5.76
N SER A 556 -23.13 -44.00 5.76
CA SER A 556 -21.83 -43.48 6.15
C SER A 556 -20.94 -43.34 4.92
N ILE A 557 -20.33 -42.17 4.74
CA ILE A 557 -19.57 -41.75 3.57
C ILE A 557 -18.20 -41.28 4.06
N LYS A 558 -17.11 -41.89 3.57
CA LYS A 558 -15.74 -41.44 3.86
C LYS A 558 -15.44 -40.13 3.17
N GLU A 559 -14.47 -39.37 3.68
CA GLU A 559 -13.99 -38.13 3.02
C GLU A 559 -13.44 -38.39 1.60
N THR A 560 -13.06 -39.63 1.27
CA THR A 560 -12.69 -40.06 -0.09
C THR A 560 -13.89 -40.22 -1.05
N GLY A 561 -15.11 -39.89 -0.65
CA GLY A 561 -16.32 -40.03 -1.48
C GLY A 561 -16.88 -41.44 -1.57
N THR A 562 -16.40 -42.39 -0.76
CA THR A 562 -16.84 -43.80 -0.81
C THR A 562 -17.83 -44.11 0.30
N ILE A 563 -18.90 -44.85 -0.02
CA ILE A 563 -19.85 -45.34 0.98
C ILE A 563 -19.16 -46.41 1.84
N ALA A 564 -18.92 -46.09 3.11
CA ALA A 564 -18.37 -47.01 4.10
C ALA A 564 -19.43 -48.01 4.61
N LYS A 565 -20.68 -47.55 4.71
CA LYS A 565 -21.76 -48.35 5.32
C LYS A 565 -23.14 -47.87 4.86
N LYS A 566 -24.07 -48.81 4.76
CA LYS A 566 -25.51 -48.57 4.83
C LYS A 566 -26.08 -49.37 6.00
N LEU A 567 -27.06 -48.81 6.70
CA LEU A 567 -27.74 -49.46 7.83
C LEU A 567 -29.21 -49.07 7.83
N LYS A 568 -30.11 -50.03 7.65
CA LYS A 568 -31.55 -49.79 7.76
C LYS A 568 -31.94 -49.58 9.23
N LEU A 569 -32.72 -48.54 9.52
CA LEU A 569 -33.19 -48.20 10.86
C LEU A 569 -34.71 -48.25 10.94
N GLU A 570 -35.23 -48.88 11.99
CA GLU A 570 -36.66 -48.94 12.31
C GLU A 570 -37.12 -47.67 13.06
N ILE A 571 -37.00 -46.53 12.37
CA ILE A 571 -37.43 -45.22 12.87
C ILE A 571 -38.50 -44.58 11.96
N PRO A 572 -39.28 -43.61 12.47
CA PRO A 572 -40.06 -42.71 11.64
C PRO A 572 -39.16 -41.93 10.67
N GLU A 573 -39.75 -41.30 9.66
CA GLU A 573 -39.04 -40.40 8.76
C GLU A 573 -38.40 -39.24 9.53
N ILE A 574 -37.19 -38.88 9.13
CA ILE A 574 -36.39 -37.89 9.84
C ILE A 574 -36.58 -36.49 9.23
N LYS A 575 -36.55 -35.48 10.10
CA LYS A 575 -36.60 -34.06 9.77
C LYS A 575 -35.22 -33.42 9.85
N ASN A 576 -34.32 -33.93 10.69
CA ASN A 576 -32.94 -33.46 10.79
C ASN A 576 -32.00 -34.54 11.35
N LEU A 577 -30.74 -34.51 10.91
CA LEU A 577 -29.63 -35.35 11.37
C LEU A 577 -28.41 -34.47 11.65
N SER A 578 -27.83 -34.57 12.84
CA SER A 578 -26.64 -33.83 13.26
C SER A 578 -25.72 -34.68 14.14
N THR A 579 -24.47 -34.27 14.32
CA THR A 579 -23.55 -34.87 15.30
C THR A 579 -23.77 -34.29 16.69
N LEU A 580 -23.61 -35.14 17.71
CA LEU A 580 -23.41 -34.71 19.10
C LEU A 580 -21.92 -34.76 19.45
N ASP A 581 -21.26 -35.85 19.05
CA ASP A 581 -19.82 -36.08 19.12
C ASP A 581 -19.45 -37.20 18.12
N ASN A 582 -18.20 -37.67 18.15
CA ASN A 582 -17.68 -38.68 17.23
C ASN A 582 -18.20 -40.12 17.49
N HIS A 583 -19.02 -40.32 18.53
CA HIS A 583 -19.66 -41.59 18.88
C HIS A 583 -21.18 -41.57 18.68
N TYR A 584 -21.80 -40.38 18.65
CA TYR A 584 -23.25 -40.22 18.67
C TYR A 584 -23.79 -39.22 17.64
N LEU A 585 -24.81 -39.66 16.89
CA LEU A 585 -25.66 -38.79 16.05
C LEU A 585 -26.96 -38.45 16.79
N ALA A 586 -27.42 -37.22 16.62
CA ALA A 586 -28.76 -36.75 16.98
C ALA A 586 -29.69 -36.85 15.76
N ILE A 587 -30.85 -37.48 15.94
CA ILE A 587 -31.89 -37.62 14.93
C ILE A 587 -33.18 -36.99 15.48
N LEU A 588 -33.74 -36.03 14.75
CA LEU A 588 -35.07 -35.47 15.00
C LEU A 588 -36.02 -36.01 13.93
N THR A 589 -37.10 -36.69 14.34
CA THR A 589 -38.10 -37.24 13.42
C THR A 589 -39.28 -36.29 13.18
N GLN A 590 -40.05 -36.52 12.10
CA GLN A 590 -41.19 -35.67 11.72
C GLN A 590 -42.27 -35.58 12.83
N ASP A 591 -42.45 -36.64 13.63
CA ASP A 591 -43.31 -36.68 14.81
C ASP A 591 -42.76 -35.88 16.02
N ASN A 592 -41.66 -35.15 15.84
CA ASN A 592 -40.86 -34.48 16.86
C ASN A 592 -40.28 -35.42 17.95
N SER A 593 -40.25 -36.73 17.71
CA SER A 593 -39.44 -37.62 18.55
C SER A 593 -37.95 -37.38 18.31
N PHE A 594 -37.14 -37.66 19.33
CA PHE A 594 -35.70 -37.52 19.27
C PHE A 594 -35.03 -38.87 19.54
N TYR A 595 -34.04 -39.21 18.74
CA TYR A 595 -33.26 -40.45 18.87
C TYR A 595 -31.78 -40.10 18.93
N ARG A 596 -31.04 -40.78 19.81
CA ARG A 596 -29.58 -40.79 19.81
C ARG A 596 -29.11 -42.09 19.18
N TYR A 597 -28.43 -42.01 18.04
CA TYR A 597 -27.81 -43.15 17.39
C TYR A 597 -26.36 -43.29 17.85
N ASN A 598 -25.99 -44.45 18.40
CA ASN A 598 -24.61 -44.76 18.75
C ASN A 598 -23.92 -45.48 17.58
N ILE A 599 -22.83 -44.90 17.09
CA ILE A 599 -22.12 -45.34 15.88
C ILE A 599 -21.48 -46.71 16.10
N SER A 600 -20.77 -46.90 17.20
CA SER A 600 -20.06 -48.16 17.51
C SER A 600 -21.01 -49.35 17.67
N LYS A 601 -22.17 -49.14 18.31
CA LYS A 601 -23.19 -50.17 18.56
C LYS A 601 -24.23 -50.30 17.44
N ASN A 602 -24.24 -49.38 16.48
CA ASN A 602 -25.19 -49.34 15.36
C ASN A 602 -26.67 -49.31 15.80
N GLN A 603 -26.96 -48.59 16.88
CA GLN A 603 -28.27 -48.61 17.55
C GLN A 603 -28.81 -47.20 17.74
N ALA A 604 -30.01 -46.94 17.21
CA ALA A 604 -30.82 -45.77 17.54
C ALA A 604 -31.62 -46.01 18.83
N VAL A 605 -31.53 -45.10 19.79
CA VAL A 605 -32.30 -45.15 21.05
C VAL A 605 -33.14 -43.89 21.16
N LYS A 606 -34.47 -44.06 21.25
CA LYS A 606 -35.42 -42.96 21.49
C LYS A 606 -35.14 -42.36 22.86
N THR A 607 -34.90 -41.05 22.93
CA THR A 607 -34.58 -40.35 24.18
C THR A 607 -35.29 -39.01 24.25
N LYS A 608 -35.58 -38.57 25.48
CA LYS A 608 -35.94 -37.16 25.70
C LYS A 608 -34.64 -36.34 25.74
N PRO A 609 -34.59 -35.13 25.15
CA PRO A 609 -33.48 -34.22 25.38
C PRO A 609 -33.50 -33.75 26.85
N SER A 610 -32.39 -33.88 27.57
CA SER A 610 -32.20 -33.13 28.83
C SER A 610 -31.64 -31.74 28.54
N LYS A 611 -31.72 -30.82 29.51
CA LYS A 611 -31.19 -29.45 29.36
C LYS A 611 -29.68 -29.43 29.08
N ASP A 612 -28.97 -30.43 29.58
CA ASP A 612 -27.50 -30.47 29.64
C ASP A 612 -26.90 -30.68 28.24
N TYR A 613 -27.51 -31.52 27.40
CA TYR A 613 -27.07 -31.79 26.03
C TYR A 613 -27.13 -30.57 25.09
N PHE A 614 -27.90 -29.53 25.45
CA PHE A 614 -27.98 -28.28 24.67
C PHE A 614 -27.11 -27.15 25.24
N THR A 615 -26.28 -27.41 26.26
CA THR A 615 -25.25 -26.45 26.69
C THR A 615 -24.03 -26.45 25.75
N ILE A 616 -24.28 -26.34 24.45
CA ILE A 616 -23.28 -25.86 23.50
C ILE A 616 -22.88 -24.46 23.99
N LYS A 617 -21.67 -24.35 24.54
CA LYS A 617 -21.01 -23.06 24.72
C LYS A 617 -20.64 -22.54 23.34
N TYR A 618 -21.62 -21.93 22.67
CA TYR A 618 -21.32 -21.09 21.51
C TYR A 618 -20.23 -20.10 21.93
N PRO A 619 -19.10 -19.98 21.19
CA PRO A 619 -18.32 -18.76 21.29
C PRO A 619 -19.29 -17.59 21.03
N THR A 620 -19.15 -16.51 21.79
CA THR A 620 -20.08 -15.36 21.75
C THR A 620 -20.45 -15.02 20.31
N PRO A 621 -21.75 -14.96 19.96
CA PRO A 621 -22.21 -14.95 18.57
C PRO A 621 -21.49 -13.84 17.82
N SER A 622 -20.75 -14.23 16.78
CA SER A 622 -19.94 -13.28 16.02
C SER A 622 -20.86 -12.26 15.36
N PRO A 623 -20.59 -10.94 15.49
CA PRO A 623 -21.39 -9.89 14.86
C PRO A 623 -21.29 -9.87 13.32
N LEU A 624 -20.56 -10.83 12.72
CA LEU A 624 -20.40 -11.00 11.28
C LEU A 624 -21.58 -11.76 10.61
N LEU A 625 -22.41 -12.44 11.41
CA LEU A 625 -23.51 -13.29 10.92
C LEU A 625 -24.88 -12.62 11.14
N ASP A 626 -25.16 -11.59 10.33
CA ASP A 626 -26.56 -11.32 9.96
C ASP A 626 -27.09 -12.54 9.17
N PRO A 627 -28.24 -13.13 9.55
CA PRO A 627 -28.84 -14.21 8.79
C PRO A 627 -29.41 -13.69 7.45
N PRO A 628 -29.45 -14.54 6.40
CA PRO A 628 -30.05 -14.20 5.10
C PRO A 628 -31.58 -14.12 5.13
#